data_AF-A0A291GA12-F1
#
_entry.id   AF-A0A291GA12-F1
#
_cell.length_a   1.000
_cell.length_b   1.000
_cell.length_c   1.000
_cell.angle_alpha   90.00
_cell.angle_beta   90.00
_cell.angle_gamma   90.00
#
_symmetry.space_group_name_H-M   'P 1'
#
loop_
_entity.id
_entity.type
_entity.pdbx_description
1 polymer ?
#
loop_
_entity_poly.entity_id
_entity_poly.type
_entity_poly.pdbx_seq_one_letter_code
_entity_poly.pdbx_strand_id
1 'polypeptide(L)'
;MSAQESKTTRKAAPKKATAKQAAPKTGAQKADAASKPHLFMMLFEATAGAKTGLRMGARHAIMVFMVASEVKHATGKAAKGLQVTGWSGITLKKAGDITGQKQRFTDKALDRAAQTAAQKGASFLVYKKELKAQA
;
A
#
# COMPACT_ATOMS: atom_id res chain seq x y z
N MET A 1 11.46 19.44 -70.76
CA MET A 1 11.91 18.14 -70.24
C MET A 1 13.20 18.34 -69.49
N SER A 2 13.17 18.30 -68.15
CA SER A 2 14.36 18.16 -67.30
C SER A 2 13.96 17.42 -66.04
N ALA A 3 14.50 16.21 -65.90
CA ALA A 3 14.50 15.40 -64.70
C ALA A 3 15.60 15.90 -63.75
N GLN A 4 15.39 15.76 -62.44
CA GLN A 4 16.38 15.28 -61.45
C GLN A 4 15.72 15.32 -60.06
N GLU A 5 15.24 14.19 -59.56
CA GLU A 5 15.99 13.20 -58.75
C GLU A 5 16.34 13.69 -57.33
N SER A 6 15.46 13.24 -56.43
CA SER A 6 15.57 13.16 -54.98
C SER A 6 16.91 12.56 -54.52
N LYS A 7 17.65 13.28 -53.68
CA LYS A 7 18.69 12.70 -52.81
C LYS A 7 18.52 13.24 -51.39
N THR A 8 17.99 12.40 -50.51
CA THR A 8 18.30 12.50 -49.08
C THR A 8 18.61 11.09 -48.59
N THR A 9 19.89 10.90 -48.33
CA THR A 9 20.52 9.65 -47.93
C THR A 9 20.16 9.30 -46.49
N ARG A 10 19.63 8.08 -46.33
CA ARG A 10 19.52 7.37 -45.05
C ARG A 10 20.91 7.09 -44.49
N LYS A 11 21.13 7.41 -43.21
CA LYS A 11 22.07 6.67 -42.36
C LYS A 11 21.74 6.88 -40.88
N ALA A 12 20.99 5.95 -40.31
CA ALA A 12 21.00 5.69 -38.88
C ALA A 12 21.12 4.17 -38.69
N ALA A 13 22.32 3.74 -38.33
CA ALA A 13 22.64 2.36 -37.98
C ALA A 13 22.63 2.21 -36.45
N PRO A 14 22.45 0.98 -35.95
CA PRO A 14 21.74 0.68 -34.70
C PRO A 14 22.70 0.41 -33.53
N LYS A 15 22.17 0.41 -32.29
CA LYS A 15 22.41 -0.65 -31.28
C LYS A 15 21.69 -0.39 -29.95
N LYS A 16 20.84 -1.38 -29.60
CA LYS A 16 20.60 -1.98 -28.29
C LYS A 16 20.97 -1.18 -27.04
N ALA A 17 19.96 -0.92 -26.20
CA ALA A 17 19.90 -1.46 -24.85
C ALA A 17 18.47 -1.35 -24.32
N THR A 18 17.74 -2.47 -24.41
CA THR A 18 16.45 -2.67 -23.75
C THR A 18 16.69 -2.66 -22.25
N ALA A 19 16.58 -1.50 -21.61
CA ALA A 19 16.43 -1.42 -20.16
C ALA A 19 15.02 -1.91 -19.82
N LYS A 20 14.87 -3.23 -19.84
CA LYS A 20 13.75 -3.96 -19.24
C LYS A 20 13.80 -3.61 -17.75
N GLN A 21 13.13 -2.52 -17.37
CA GLN A 21 12.85 -2.20 -15.98
C GLN A 21 12.31 -3.47 -15.35
N ALA A 22 13.04 -3.96 -14.35
CA ALA A 22 12.67 -5.09 -13.55
C ALA A 22 11.33 -4.74 -12.89
N ALA A 23 10.25 -5.21 -13.50
CA ALA A 23 8.99 -5.35 -12.82
C ALA A 23 9.28 -6.09 -11.51
N PRO A 24 8.84 -5.61 -10.35
CA PRO A 24 8.92 -6.39 -9.13
C PRO A 24 8.25 -7.73 -9.46
N LYS A 25 8.98 -8.83 -9.23
CA LYS A 25 8.45 -10.19 -9.24
C LYS A 25 7.41 -10.29 -8.12
N THR A 26 6.28 -9.64 -8.31
CA THR A 26 5.06 -9.91 -7.57
C THR A 26 4.48 -11.07 -8.34
N GLY A 27 4.74 -12.28 -7.87
CA GLY A 27 3.95 -13.43 -8.30
C GLY A 27 2.50 -13.03 -8.13
N ALA A 28 1.83 -12.75 -9.24
CA ALA A 28 0.39 -12.68 -9.27
C ALA A 28 -0.07 -14.12 -9.04
N GLN A 29 -0.15 -14.50 -7.76
CA GLN A 29 -0.95 -15.63 -7.36
C GLN A 29 -2.34 -15.31 -7.87
N LYS A 30 -2.73 -16.09 -8.87
CA LYS A 30 -4.05 -16.20 -9.44
C LYS A 30 -5.04 -16.16 -8.27
N ALA A 31 -5.90 -15.14 -8.27
CA ALA A 31 -6.98 -15.00 -7.31
C ALA A 31 -7.88 -16.24 -7.46
N ASP A 32 -7.62 -17.24 -6.62
CA ASP A 32 -8.44 -18.42 -6.52
C ASP A 32 -9.73 -17.97 -5.83
N ALA A 33 -10.84 -18.12 -6.55
CA ALA A 33 -12.18 -17.81 -6.09
C ALA A 33 -12.64 -18.88 -5.07
N ALA A 34 -11.90 -18.99 -3.96
CA ALA A 34 -12.20 -19.75 -2.75
C ALA A 34 -11.21 -19.45 -1.59
N SER A 35 -10.34 -18.43 -1.71
CA SER A 35 -9.36 -18.10 -0.69
C SER A 35 -10.05 -17.72 0.62
N LYS A 36 -9.82 -18.53 1.68
CA LYS A 36 -10.34 -18.29 3.03
C LYS A 36 -10.03 -16.85 3.47
N PRO A 37 -10.91 -16.20 4.26
CA PRO A 37 -10.62 -14.88 4.78
C PRO A 37 -9.41 -14.91 5.73
N HIS A 38 -8.40 -14.08 5.44
CA HIS A 38 -7.20 -13.89 6.22
C HIS A 38 -7.23 -12.54 6.95
N LEU A 39 -6.74 -12.50 8.19
CA LEU A 39 -6.53 -11.27 8.94
C LEU A 39 -5.13 -10.74 8.68
N PHE A 40 -5.05 -9.58 8.04
CA PHE A 40 -3.81 -8.87 7.77
C PHE A 40 -3.60 -7.74 8.76
N MET A 41 -2.35 -7.54 9.16
CA MET A 41 -1.88 -6.34 9.86
C MET A 41 -1.02 -5.51 8.91
N MET A 42 -1.27 -4.21 8.90
CA MET A 42 -0.57 -3.25 8.05
C MET A 42 -0.19 -2.01 8.84
N LEU A 43 1.07 -1.62 8.76
CA LEU A 43 1.56 -0.36 9.31
C LEU A 43 1.66 0.66 8.18
N PHE A 44 0.93 1.75 8.33
CA PHE A 44 0.99 2.92 7.47
C PHE A 44 1.63 4.10 8.20
N GLU A 45 2.30 4.94 7.44
CA GLU A 45 2.49 6.34 7.82
C GLU A 45 1.56 7.20 7.00
N ALA A 46 0.89 8.15 7.62
CA ALA A 46 0.07 9.11 6.91
C ALA A 46 0.03 10.46 7.63
N THR A 47 -0.28 11.50 6.87
CA THR A 47 -0.43 12.87 7.34
C THR A 47 -1.88 13.12 7.71
N ALA A 48 -2.08 13.67 8.90
CA ALA A 48 -3.38 14.06 9.42
C ALA A 48 -3.96 15.25 8.64
N GLY A 49 -5.14 15.06 8.05
CA GLY A 49 -5.95 16.15 7.51
C GLY A 49 -7.01 16.63 8.50
N ALA A 50 -7.79 17.64 8.10
CA ALA A 50 -8.75 18.32 8.97
C ALA A 50 -9.80 17.41 9.62
N LYS A 51 -10.17 16.29 8.97
CA LYS A 51 -11.20 15.35 9.47
C LYS A 51 -10.69 14.40 10.57
N THR A 52 -9.38 14.36 10.83
CA THR A 52 -8.78 13.41 11.76
C THR A 52 -8.84 13.85 13.22
N GLY A 53 -9.14 15.12 13.49
CA GLY A 53 -9.09 15.70 14.85
C GLY A 53 -7.69 15.82 15.43
N LEU A 54 -6.64 15.58 14.63
CA LEU A 54 -5.24 15.75 14.99
C LEU A 54 -4.70 17.05 14.39
N ARG A 55 -3.48 17.43 14.80
CA ARG A 55 -2.81 18.60 14.23
C ARG A 55 -2.66 18.43 12.73
N MET A 56 -3.25 19.35 11.97
CA MET A 56 -3.20 19.31 10.51
C MET A 56 -1.75 19.32 10.03
N GLY A 57 -1.42 18.42 9.11
CA GLY A 57 -0.05 18.27 8.59
C GLY A 57 0.87 17.41 9.46
N ALA A 58 0.43 16.94 10.64
CA ALA A 58 1.22 16.03 11.47
C ALA A 58 1.27 14.62 10.85
N ARG A 59 2.45 13.99 10.86
CA ARG A 59 2.64 12.61 10.38
C ARG A 59 2.48 11.64 11.53
N HIS A 60 1.69 10.59 11.32
CA HIS A 60 1.43 9.56 12.32
C HIS A 60 1.66 8.17 11.75
N ALA A 61 2.07 7.26 12.63
CA ALA A 61 1.98 5.82 12.38
C ALA A 61 0.55 5.35 12.64
N ILE A 62 0.02 4.51 11.76
CA ILE A 62 -1.33 3.96 11.83
C ILE A 62 -1.24 2.46 11.60
N MET A 63 -1.66 1.68 12.59
CA MET A 63 -1.80 0.24 12.44
C MET A 63 -3.21 -0.06 11.95
N VAL A 64 -3.34 -0.76 10.83
CA VAL A 64 -4.62 -1.18 10.26
C VAL A 64 -4.68 -2.70 10.26
N PHE A 65 -5.80 -3.23 10.74
CA PHE A 65 -6.14 -4.64 10.69
C PHE A 65 -7.31 -4.82 9.73
N MET A 66 -7.19 -5.78 8.82
CA MET A 66 -8.21 -6.00 7.80
C MET A 66 -8.33 -7.46 7.43
N VAL A 67 -9.58 -7.92 7.31
CA VAL A 67 -9.90 -9.23 6.78
C VAL A 67 -10.03 -9.13 5.26
N ALA A 68 -9.25 -9.92 4.53
CA ALA A 68 -9.31 -10.01 3.08
C ALA A 68 -8.87 -11.40 2.59
N SER A 69 -9.05 -11.68 1.31
CA SER A 69 -8.49 -12.88 0.68
C SER A 69 -6.98 -12.77 0.45
N GLU A 70 -6.46 -11.55 0.25
CA GLU A 70 -5.07 -11.30 -0.13
C GLU A 70 -4.54 -9.99 0.46
N VAL A 71 -3.24 -9.94 0.74
CA VAL A 71 -2.57 -8.77 1.33
C VAL A 71 -2.65 -7.54 0.43
N LYS A 72 -2.60 -7.70 -0.90
CA LYS A 72 -2.72 -6.59 -1.85
C LYS A 72 -4.10 -5.95 -1.78
N HIS A 73 -5.14 -6.78 -1.68
CA HIS A 73 -6.52 -6.32 -1.56
C HIS A 73 -6.75 -5.64 -0.20
N ALA A 74 -6.23 -6.21 0.89
CA ALA A 74 -6.25 -5.60 2.22
C ALA A 74 -5.59 -4.22 2.22
N THR A 75 -4.40 -4.13 1.64
CA THR A 75 -3.63 -2.87 1.57
C THR A 75 -4.38 -1.79 0.79
N GLY A 76 -4.93 -2.14 -0.38
CA GLY A 76 -5.68 -1.19 -1.20
C GLY A 76 -6.94 -0.66 -0.49
N LYS A 77 -7.69 -1.55 0.17
CA LYS A 77 -8.87 -1.17 0.96
C LYS A 77 -8.50 -0.34 2.18
N ALA A 78 -7.45 -0.72 2.90
CA ALA A 78 -6.97 0.03 4.06
C ALA A 78 -6.54 1.45 3.67
N ALA A 79 -5.72 1.59 2.62
CA ALA A 79 -5.29 2.90 2.13
C ALA A 79 -6.48 3.77 1.71
N LYS A 80 -7.45 3.21 0.96
CA LYS A 80 -8.66 3.93 0.57
C LYS A 80 -9.50 4.36 1.79
N GLY A 81 -9.64 3.49 2.79
CA GLY A 81 -10.34 3.82 4.04
C GLY A 81 -9.66 4.96 4.81
N LEU A 82 -8.32 4.96 4.85
CA LEU A 82 -7.56 6.07 5.45
C LEU A 82 -7.76 7.38 4.67
N GLN A 83 -7.80 7.35 3.33
CA GLN A 83 -8.08 8.56 2.55
C GLN A 83 -9.46 9.15 2.86
N VAL A 84 -10.49 8.30 2.90
CA VAL A 84 -11.87 8.73 3.20
C VAL A 84 -12.01 9.31 4.60
N THR A 85 -11.21 8.82 5.55
CA THR A 85 -11.17 9.32 6.93
C THR A 85 -10.27 10.55 7.12
N GLY A 86 -9.76 11.13 6.01
CA GLY A 86 -9.06 12.40 6.01
C GLY A 86 -7.54 12.31 6.16
N TRP A 87 -6.95 11.14 5.92
CA TRP A 87 -5.50 10.97 5.88
C TRP A 87 -4.95 11.21 4.47
N SER A 88 -3.77 11.81 4.39
CA SER A 88 -3.04 12.03 3.14
C SER A 88 -1.60 11.50 3.23
N GLY A 89 -0.86 11.45 2.11
CA GLY A 89 0.54 10.99 2.13
C GLY A 89 0.73 9.55 2.60
N ILE A 90 -0.27 8.68 2.38
CA ILE A 90 -0.29 7.33 2.93
C ILE A 90 0.83 6.49 2.32
N THR A 91 1.71 6.00 3.18
CA THR A 91 2.85 5.16 2.82
C THR A 91 2.78 3.86 3.62
N LEU A 92 2.69 2.72 2.93
CA LEU A 92 2.79 1.42 3.59
C LEU A 92 4.25 1.19 4.03
N LYS A 93 4.45 0.85 5.30
CA LYS A 93 5.76 0.47 5.85
C LYS A 93 5.92 -1.03 6.02
N LYS A 94 4.86 -1.71 6.47
CA LYS A 94 4.87 -3.16 6.70
C LYS A 94 3.48 -3.71 6.49
N ALA A 95 3.39 -4.90 5.92
CA ALA A 95 2.16 -5.69 5.87
C ALA A 95 2.51 -7.15 6.17
N GLY A 96 1.59 -7.87 6.81
CA GLY A 96 1.75 -9.29 7.09
C GLY A 96 0.44 -9.97 7.42
N ASP A 97 0.33 -11.25 7.07
CA ASP A 97 -0.75 -12.12 7.51
C ASP A 97 -0.51 -12.52 8.98
N ILE A 98 -1.51 -12.33 9.82
CA ILE A 98 -1.50 -12.67 11.25
C ILE A 98 -2.62 -13.67 11.60
N THR A 99 -3.17 -14.35 10.60
CA THR A 99 -4.22 -15.35 10.75
C THR A 99 -3.74 -16.51 11.63
N GLY A 100 -4.62 -17.03 12.49
CA GLY A 100 -4.34 -18.19 13.34
C GLY A 100 -3.38 -17.96 14.52
N GLN A 101 -2.79 -16.78 14.66
CA GLN A 101 -1.95 -16.45 15.82
C GLN A 101 -2.82 -16.35 17.08
N LYS A 102 -2.57 -17.24 18.07
CA LYS A 102 -3.31 -17.29 19.35
C LYS A 102 -3.02 -16.11 20.27
N GLN A 103 -1.80 -15.60 20.25
CA GLN A 103 -1.38 -14.41 20.98
C GLN A 103 -0.69 -13.48 19.99
N ARG A 104 -1.44 -12.51 19.45
CA ARG A 104 -0.97 -11.65 18.35
C ARG A 104 -0.08 -10.53 18.86
N PHE A 105 -0.46 -9.95 20.00
CA PHE A 105 0.23 -8.79 20.56
C PHE A 105 0.22 -8.83 22.10
N THR A 106 1.33 -8.41 22.71
CA THR A 106 1.42 -8.14 24.15
C THR A 106 0.62 -6.88 24.52
N ASP A 107 0.53 -5.93 23.57
CA ASP A 107 -0.27 -4.72 23.71
C ASP A 107 -1.76 -5.03 23.56
N LYS A 108 -2.53 -4.79 24.63
CA LYS A 108 -3.98 -5.03 24.69
C LYS A 108 -4.77 -4.21 23.66
N ALA A 109 -4.31 -3.01 23.31
CA ALA A 109 -4.99 -2.16 22.32
C ALA A 109 -4.83 -2.71 20.91
N LEU A 110 -3.64 -3.22 20.57
CA LEU A 110 -3.39 -3.90 19.29
C LEU A 110 -4.18 -5.20 19.19
N ASP A 111 -4.18 -6.01 20.25
CA ASP A 111 -4.95 -7.26 20.26
C ASP A 111 -6.45 -6.99 20.12
N ARG A 112 -6.99 -6.00 20.84
CA ARG A 112 -8.39 -5.58 20.70
C ARG A 112 -8.73 -5.08 19.30
N ALA A 113 -7.85 -4.31 18.67
CA ALA A 113 -8.04 -3.85 17.29
C ALA A 113 -8.04 -5.02 16.30
N ALA A 114 -7.13 -5.98 16.46
CA ALA A 114 -7.09 -7.19 15.65
C ALA A 114 -8.36 -8.06 15.83
N GLN A 115 -8.83 -8.23 17.07
CA GLN A 115 -10.09 -8.93 17.36
C GLN A 115 -11.29 -8.19 16.74
N THR A 116 -11.32 -6.86 16.86
CA THR A 116 -12.38 -6.03 16.25
C THR A 116 -12.39 -6.19 14.73
N ALA A 117 -11.22 -6.20 14.09
CA ALA A 117 -11.12 -6.43 12.66
C ALA A 117 -11.54 -7.85 12.26
N ALA A 118 -11.21 -8.87 13.06
CA ALA A 118 -11.67 -10.24 12.82
C ALA A 118 -13.21 -10.35 12.85
N GLN A 119 -13.87 -9.58 13.71
CA GLN A 119 -15.33 -9.57 13.84
C GLN A 119 -16.04 -8.66 12.82
N LYS A 120 -15.49 -7.46 12.57
CA LYS A 120 -16.13 -6.40 11.76
C LYS A 120 -15.54 -6.25 10.36
N GLY A 121 -14.52 -7.02 10.02
CA GLY A 121 -13.81 -6.97 8.74
C GLY A 121 -12.66 -5.94 8.69
N ALA A 122 -12.69 -4.89 9.51
CA ALA A 122 -11.60 -3.92 9.60
C ALA A 122 -11.56 -3.19 10.96
N SER A 123 -10.37 -2.76 11.35
CA SER A 123 -10.13 -1.86 12.48
C SER A 123 -8.79 -1.16 12.29
N PHE A 124 -8.59 -0.01 12.92
CA PHE A 124 -7.29 0.65 12.91
C PHE A 124 -7.02 1.36 14.23
N LEU A 125 -5.74 1.57 14.52
CA LEU A 125 -5.24 2.28 15.68
C LEU A 125 -4.24 3.33 15.21
N VAL A 126 -4.39 4.54 15.72
CA VAL A 126 -3.51 5.66 15.41
C VAL A 126 -2.57 5.89 16.58
N TYR A 127 -1.27 5.89 16.30
CA TYR A 127 -0.29 6.28 17.30
C TYR A 127 -0.26 7.80 17.41
N LYS A 128 -0.65 8.33 18.57
CA LYS A 128 -0.72 9.78 18.83
C LYS A 128 0.64 10.48 18.74
N LYS A 129 1.74 9.75 18.95
CA LYS A 129 3.08 10.30 18.82
C LYS A 129 3.34 10.65 17.36
N GLU A 130 3.60 11.93 17.12
CA GLU A 130 3.97 12.42 15.80
C GLU A 130 5.34 11.87 15.39
N LEU A 131 5.45 11.52 14.11
CA LEU A 131 6.71 11.17 13.48
C LEU A 131 7.44 12.47 13.12
N LYS A 132 8.65 12.65 13.64
CA LYS A 132 9.51 13.77 13.23
C LYS A 132 9.83 13.61 11.75
N ALA A 133 9.75 14.70 10.99
CA ALA A 133 10.34 14.71 9.65
C ALA A 133 11.84 14.40 9.80
N GLN A 134 12.34 13.41 9.05
CA GLN A 134 13.78 13.33 8.85
C GLN A 134 14.16 14.60 8.09
N ALA A 135 14.95 15.44 8.76
CA ALA A 135 15.58 16.62 8.17
C ALA A 135 16.71 16.20 7.23
#